data_AF-A0AAD4SU30-F1
#
_entry.id   AF-A0AAD4SU30-F1
#
_cell.length_a   1.000
_cell.length_b   1.000
_cell.length_c   1.000
_cell.angle_alpha   90.00
_cell.angle_beta   90.00
_cell.angle_gamma   90.00
#
_symmetry.space_group_name_H-M   'P 1'
#
loop_
_entity.id
_entity.type
_entity.pdbx_description
1 polymer ?
#
loop_
_entity_poly.entity_id
_entity_poly.type
_entity_poly.pdbx_seq_one_letter_code
_entity_poly.pdbx_strand_id
1 'polypeptide(L)' 'MDEVVVDPAITIKAIGHQWYRTYEYSDYNSSDEQSLTFDSYMIPKDDSELGQSRLLEVDNRVVVPAKTYIRIIITSADFK' A
#
# COMPACT_ATOMS: atom_id res chain seq x y z
N MET A 1 -17.03 -27.10 -6.05
CA MET A 1 -15.72 -26.59 -5.64
C MET A 1 -16.06 -25.45 -4.71
N ASP A 2 -16.15 -25.75 -3.42
CA ASP A 2 -16.53 -24.74 -2.43
C ASP A 2 -15.37 -23.75 -2.33
N GLU A 3 -15.64 -22.53 -2.78
CA GLU A 3 -14.76 -21.40 -2.62
C GLU A 3 -14.65 -21.17 -1.11
N VAL A 4 -13.51 -21.56 -0.53
CA VAL A 4 -13.22 -21.24 0.87
C VAL A 4 -13.06 -19.74 0.94
N VAL A 5 -14.15 -19.05 1.28
CA VAL A 5 -14.14 -17.61 1.54
C VAL A 5 -13.35 -17.41 2.82
N VAL A 6 -12.06 -17.15 2.66
CA VAL A 6 -11.21 -16.74 3.76
C VAL A 6 -11.53 -15.29 4.03
N ASP A 7 -12.12 -15.01 5.20
CA ASP A 7 -12.35 -13.65 5.64
C ASP A 7 -11.00 -12.96 5.87
N PRO A 8 -10.65 -11.93 5.09
CA PRO A 8 -9.40 -11.21 5.29
C PRO A 8 -9.51 -10.38 6.57
N ALA A 9 -8.42 -10.31 7.34
CA ALA A 9 -8.38 -9.46 8.52
C ALA A 9 -8.16 -7.98 8.16
N ILE A 10 -7.54 -7.71 7.00
CA ILE A 10 -7.26 -6.36 6.50
C ILE A 10 -7.44 -6.33 4.98
N THR A 11 -8.08 -5.27 4.50
CA THR A 11 -8.21 -4.88 3.10
C THR A 11 -7.38 -3.63 2.83
N ILE A 12 -6.48 -3.73 1.86
CA ILE A 12 -5.62 -2.63 1.40
C ILE A 12 -5.91 -2.38 -0.06
N LYS A 13 -6.18 -1.14 -0.41
CA LYS A 13 -6.30 -0.70 -1.80
C LYS A 13 -4.96 -0.11 -2.25
N ALA A 14 -4.40 -0.66 -3.32
CA ALA A 14 -3.18 -0.18 -3.94
C ALA A 14 -3.53 0.50 -5.26
N ILE A 15 -3.32 1.80 -5.34
CA ILE A 15 -3.61 2.63 -6.51
C ILE A 15 -2.29 3.00 -7.18
N GLY A 16 -2.11 2.55 -8.42
CA GLY A 16 -0.98 2.93 -9.25
C GLY A 16 -1.21 4.27 -9.93
N HIS A 17 -0.28 5.20 -9.74
CA HIS A 17 -0.20 6.46 -10.49
C HIS A 17 1.05 6.47 -11.37
N GLN A 18 1.20 7.49 -12.23
CA GLN A 18 2.46 7.68 -12.94
C GLN A 18 3.58 8.03 -11.96
N TRP A 19 4.51 7.07 -11.75
CA TRP A 19 5.72 7.15 -10.92
C TRP A 19 5.58 7.01 -9.40
N TYR A 20 4.36 6.92 -8.87
CA TYR A 20 4.13 6.70 -7.44
C TYR A 20 2.94 5.77 -7.21
N ARG A 21 2.79 5.32 -5.96
CA ARG A 21 1.68 4.45 -5.55
C ARG A 21 1.02 5.02 -4.33
N THR A 22 -0.30 5.00 -4.31
CA THR A 22 -1.10 5.39 -3.16
C THR A 22 -1.67 4.13 -2.52
N TYR A 23 -1.60 4.04 -1.19
CA TYR A 23 -2.13 2.92 -0.43
C TYR A 23 -3.19 3.42 0.53
N GLU A 24 -4.35 2.76 0.52
CA GLU A 24 -5.49 3.09 1.37
C GLU A 24 -5.87 1.85 2.19
N TYR A 25 -5.92 1.99 3.52
CA TYR A 25 -6.46 0.97 4.42
C TYR A 25 -7.94 1.26 4.67
N SER A 26 -8.81 0.52 3.99
CA SER A 26 -10.27 0.77 4.03
C SER A 26 -10.94 0.28 5.32
N ASP A 27 -10.31 -0.65 6.04
CA ASP A 27 -10.91 -1.29 7.23
C ASP A 27 -10.77 -0.46 8.51
N TYR A 28 -9.82 0.48 8.56
CA TYR A 28 -9.54 1.31 9.72
C TYR A 28 -10.15 2.71 9.54
N ASN A 29 -11.44 2.84 9.83
CA ASN A 29 -12.11 4.14 9.96
C ASN A 29 -12.05 4.56 11.43
N SER A 30 -11.06 5.39 11.78
CA SER A 30 -10.95 5.93 13.15
C SER A 30 -11.99 7.02 13.35
N SER A 31 -13.23 6.65 13.69
CA SER A 31 -14.33 7.47 14.26
C SER A 31 -14.76 8.78 13.56
N ASP A 32 -13.98 9.33 12.64
CA ASP A 32 -14.20 10.59 11.92
C ASP A 32 -13.57 10.46 10.51
N GLU A 33 -14.36 9.91 9.60
CA GLU A 33 -14.39 10.16 8.14
C GLU A 33 -13.10 10.12 7.28
N GLN A 34 -11.96 9.61 7.73
CA GLN A 34 -10.81 9.41 6.84
C GLN A 34 -10.23 7.99 6.95
N SER A 35 -10.33 7.24 5.85
CA SER A 35 -9.56 6.02 5.62
C SER A 35 -8.07 6.38 5.62
N LEU A 36 -7.26 5.58 6.32
CA LEU A 36 -5.80 5.82 6.39
C LEU A 36 -5.22 5.67 4.98
N THR A 37 -4.86 6.80 4.36
CA THR A 37 -4.37 6.87 2.99
C THR A 37 -3.05 7.63 2.95
N PHE A 38 -2.07 7.11 2.20
CA PHE A 38 -0.77 7.75 2.03
C PHE A 38 -0.16 7.44 0.67
N ASP A 39 0.71 8.34 0.21
CA ASP A 39 1.45 8.21 -1.03
C ASP A 39 2.86 7.66 -0.76
N SER A 40 3.34 6.82 -1.68
CA SER A 40 4.63 6.16 -1.62
C SER A 40 5.42 6.50 -2.89
N TYR A 41 6.50 7.25 -2.70
CA TYR A 41 7.43 7.71 -3.73
C TYR A 41 8.78 7.02 -3.59
N MET A 42 9.46 6.84 -4.73
CA MET A 42 10.82 6.32 -4.75
C MET A 42 11.79 7.38 -4.21
N ILE A 43 12.68 6.98 -3.30
CA ILE A 43 13.68 7.89 -2.73
C ILE A 43 14.73 8.24 -3.81
N PRO A 44 14.97 9.54 -4.08
CA PRO A 44 16.03 9.97 -4.99
C PRO A 44 17.40 9.53 -4.50
N LYS A 45 18.35 9.35 -5.42
CA LYS A 45 19.71 8.89 -5.08
C LYS A 45 20.41 9.83 -4.09
N ASP A 46 20.13 11.13 -4.16
CA ASP A 46 20.79 12.15 -3.37
C ASP A 46 20.31 12.18 -1.91
N ASP A 47 19.11 11.64 -1.64
CA ASP A 47 18.52 11.53 -0.29
C ASP A 47 18.65 10.11 0.29
N SER A 48 19.29 9.18 -0.42
CA SER A 48 19.40 7.79 0.02
C SER A 48 20.55 7.59 1.02
N GLU A 49 20.22 7.03 2.18
CA GLU A 49 21.19 6.78 3.25
C GLU A 49 22.14 5.61 2.91
N LEU A 50 23.32 5.59 3.56
CA LEU A 50 24.30 4.51 3.40
C LEU A 50 23.68 3.16 3.84
N GLY A 51 23.54 2.24 2.88
CA GLY A 51 22.97 0.90 3.10
C GLY A 51 21.58 0.69 2.50
N GLN A 52 20.95 1.74 2.00
CA GLN A 52 19.68 1.66 1.30
C GLN A 52 19.81 1.09 -0.13
N SER A 53 18.83 0.29 -0.55
CA SER A 53 18.83 -0.30 -1.88
C SER A 53 18.30 0.67 -2.93
N ARG A 54 19.18 1.04 -3.87
CA ARG A 54 18.85 1.97 -4.96
C ARG A 54 17.65 1.45 -5.77
N LEU A 55 16.69 2.32 -6.06
CA LEU A 55 15.46 2.06 -6.83
C LEU A 55 14.43 1.11 -6.18
N LEU A 56 14.69 0.63 -4.96
CA LEU A 56 13.75 -0.21 -4.21
C LEU A 56 13.20 0.50 -2.98
N GLU A 57 13.96 1.46 -2.44
CA GLU A 57 13.53 2.23 -1.30
C GLU A 57 12.47 3.27 -1.65
N VAL A 58 11.51 3.37 -0.74
CA VAL A 58 10.40 4.31 -0.79
C VAL A 58 10.33 5.08 0.51
N ASP A 59 9.81 6.30 0.45
CA ASP A 59 9.63 7.18 1.60
C ASP A 59 8.67 6.59 2.65
N ASN A 60 7.51 6.11 2.20
CA ASN A 60 6.45 5.55 3.01
C ASN A 60 6.25 4.08 2.64
N ARG A 61 6.64 3.18 3.56
CA ARG A 61 6.50 1.74 3.38
C ARG A 61 5.12 1.26 3.81
N VAL A 62 4.53 0.35 3.05
CA VAL A 62 3.30 -0.34 3.44
C VAL A 62 3.61 -1.30 4.58
N VAL A 63 2.88 -1.18 5.68
CA VAL A 63 3.03 -2.02 6.87
C VAL A 63 1.83 -2.96 6.95
N VAL A 64 2.11 -4.25 7.07
CA VAL A 64 1.08 -5.28 7.19
C VAL A 64 1.39 -6.24 8.34
N PRO A 65 0.37 -6.72 9.07
CA PRO A 65 0.55 -7.74 10.09
C PRO A 65 0.96 -9.07 9.47
N ALA A 66 1.90 -9.77 10.13
CA ALA A 66 2.30 -11.10 9.73
C ALA A 66 1.28 -12.16 10.19
N LYS A 67 1.27 -13.32 9.50
CA LYS A 67 0.46 -14.52 9.86
C LYS A 67 -1.06 -14.32 9.84
N THR A 68 -1.53 -13.44 8.97
CA THR A 68 -2.96 -13.21 8.75
C THR A 68 -3.27 -13.10 7.27
N TYR A 69 -4.52 -13.39 6.90
CA TYR A 69 -5.00 -13.23 5.54
C TYR A 69 -5.26 -11.75 5.26
N ILE A 70 -4.68 -11.25 4.18
CA ILE A 70 -4.78 -9.86 3.74
C ILE A 70 -5.39 -9.87 2.35
N ARG A 71 -6.36 -8.99 2.11
CA ARG A 71 -6.92 -8.74 0.78
C ARG A 71 -6.28 -7.48 0.22
N ILE A 72 -5.70 -7.58 -0.98
CA ILE A 72 -5.16 -6.44 -1.71
C ILE A 72 -6.02 -6.19 -2.94
N ILE A 73 -6.57 -4.98 -3.06
CA ILE A 73 -7.32 -4.53 -4.23
C ILE A 73 -6.42 -3.61 -5.03
N ILE A 74 -6.01 -4.04 -6.22
CA ILE A 74 -5.10 -3.28 -7.07
C ILE A 74 -5.92 -2.55 -8.14
N THR A 75 -5.69 -1.25 -8.30
CA THR A 75 -6.27 -0.43 -9.36
C THR A 75 -5.25 0.57 -9.89
N SER A 76 -5.48 1.12 -11.08
CA SER A 76 -4.67 2.21 -11.64
C SER A 76 -5.55 3.45 -11.76
N ALA A 77 -5.04 4.60 -11.32
CA ALA A 77 -5.72 5.88 -11.53
C ALA A 77 -5.29 6.53 -12.85
N ASP A 78 -4.09 6.20 -13.34
CA ASP A 78 -3.57 6.70 -14.61
C ASP A 78 -3.46 5.57 -15.64
N PHE A 79 -4.06 5.79 -16.80
CA PHE A 79 -3.68 5.21 -18.08
C PHE A 79 -4.10 6.24 -19.14
N LYS A 80 -3.14 7.05 -19.60
CA LYS A 80 -3.31 7.80 -20.84
C LYS A 80 -2.69 7.03 -21.98
#